data_AF-A0A191HT90-F1
#
_entry.id   AF-A0A191HT90-F1
#
_cell.length_a   1.000
_cell.length_b   1.000
_cell.length_c   1.000
_cell.angle_alpha   90.00
_cell.angle_beta   90.00
_cell.angle_gamma   90.00
#
_symmetry.space_group_name_H-M   'P 1'
#
loop_
_entity.id
_entity.type
_entity.pdbx_description
1 polymer ?
#
loop_
_entity_poly.entity_id
_entity_poly.type
_entity_poly.pdbx_seq_one_letter_code
_entity_poly.pdbx_strand_id
1 'polypeptide(L)' 'MPKAIFQVAQDVKDGKFNGEYYLKGVADDIVSLTYNPALESKVPEAVKTKITELTSEIKSGKLKVMDYIK' A
#
# COMPACT_ATOMS: atom_id res chain seq x y z
N MET A 1 -15.11 -4.66 0.35
CA MET A 1 -14.37 -5.71 -0.38
C MET A 1 -12.89 -5.32 -0.41
N PRO A 2 -11.93 -6.23 -0.18
CA PRO A 2 -10.50 -5.93 -0.30
C PRO A 2 -10.18 -5.41 -1.71
N LYS A 3 -9.45 -4.29 -1.81
CA LYS A 3 -9.18 -3.59 -3.08
C LYS A 3 -8.53 -4.50 -4.14
N ALA A 4 -7.60 -5.37 -3.74
CA ALA A 4 -6.92 -6.29 -4.65
C ALA A 4 -7.89 -7.27 -5.33
N ILE A 5 -8.86 -7.80 -4.58
CA ILE A 5 -9.87 -8.73 -5.11
C ILE A 5 -10.81 -8.00 -6.08
N PHE A 6 -11.22 -6.78 -5.72
CA PHE A 6 -12.07 -5.97 -6.57
C PHE A 6 -11.37 -5.61 -7.89
N GLN A 7 -10.08 -5.27 -7.83
CA GLN A 7 -9.29 -4.92 -9.00
C GLN A 7 -9.13 -6.11 -9.96
N VAL A 8 -8.84 -7.31 -9.43
CA VAL A 8 -8.81 -8.53 -10.26
C VAL A 8 -10.16 -8.80 -10.92
N ALA A 9 -11.28 -8.63 -10.21
CA ALA A 9 -12.60 -8.78 -10.80
C ALA A 9 -12.89 -7.77 -11.92
N GLN A 10 -12.41 -6.52 -11.77
CA GLN A 10 -12.47 -5.51 -12.83
C GLN A 10 -11.61 -5.90 -14.03
N ASP A 11 -10.38 -6.37 -13.81
CA ASP A 11 -9.48 -6.78 -14.89
C ASP A 11 -10.06 -7.95 -15.69
N VAL A 12 -10.73 -8.91 -15.04
CA VAL A 12 -11.46 -9.99 -15.71
C VAL A 12 -12.61 -9.44 -16.54
N LYS A 13 -13.43 -8.56 -15.96
CA LYS A 13 -14.58 -7.94 -16.65
C LYS A 13 -14.13 -7.15 -17.89
N ASP A 14 -13.00 -6.45 -17.78
CA ASP A 14 -12.47 -5.58 -18.84
C ASP A 14 -11.61 -6.34 -19.87
N GLY A 15 -11.43 -7.65 -19.71
CA GLY A 15 -10.59 -8.46 -20.61
C GLY A 15 -9.09 -8.18 -20.49
N LYS A 16 -8.64 -7.59 -19.38
CA LYS A 16 -7.24 -7.23 -19.09
C LYS A 16 -6.55 -8.21 -18.14
N PHE A 17 -7.27 -9.19 -17.62
CA PHE A 17 -6.72 -10.14 -16.67
C PHE A 17 -5.53 -10.91 -17.27
N ASN A 18 -4.45 -11.01 -16.50
CA ASN A 18 -3.27 -11.78 -16.84
C ASN A 18 -2.90 -12.71 -15.67
N GLY A 19 -2.60 -13.97 -15.98
CA GLY A 19 -2.25 -14.98 -14.98
C GLY A 19 -0.81 -14.82 -14.49
N GLU A 20 -0.53 -13.77 -13.71
CA GLU A 20 0.81 -13.45 -13.21
C GLU A 20 0.82 -13.03 -11.74
N TYR A 21 2.03 -12.85 -11.19
CA TYR A 21 2.20 -12.33 -9.85
C TYR A 21 2.03 -10.81 -9.84
N TYR A 22 1.01 -10.32 -9.15
CA TYR A 22 0.80 -8.90 -8.93
C TYR A 22 1.51 -8.46 -7.65
N LEU A 23 2.67 -7.81 -7.78
CA LEU A 23 3.31 -7.16 -6.64
C LEU A 23 2.56 -5.87 -6.31
N LYS A 24 1.80 -5.88 -5.22
CA LYS A 24 0.99 -4.75 -4.76
C LYS A 24 1.35 -4.36 -3.34
N GLY A 25 1.40 -3.06 -3.08
CA GLY A 25 1.84 -2.54 -1.78
C GLY A 25 1.18 -1.23 -1.37
N VAL A 26 1.94 -0.40 -0.64
CA VAL A 26 1.51 0.92 -0.18
C VAL A 26 1.26 1.88 -1.34
N ALA A 27 2.05 1.77 -2.42
CA ALA A 27 1.89 2.59 -3.62
C ALA A 27 0.54 2.34 -4.33
N ASP A 28 0.01 1.11 -4.26
CA ASP A 28 -1.26 0.70 -4.87
C ASP A 28 -2.47 0.85 -3.92
N ASP A 29 -2.28 1.44 -2.73
CA ASP A 29 -3.27 1.48 -1.65
C ASP A 29 -3.83 0.10 -1.24
N ILE A 30 -3.08 -0.98 -1.48
CA ILE A 30 -3.45 -2.34 -1.06
C ILE A 30 -2.99 -2.60 0.39
N VAL A 31 -1.82 -2.10 0.75
CA VAL A 31 -1.28 -2.18 2.11
C VAL A 31 -1.35 -0.81 2.76
N SER A 32 -1.87 -0.75 3.98
CA SER A 32 -1.92 0.48 4.77
C SER A 32 -1.45 0.23 6.19
N LEU A 33 -0.97 1.29 6.83
CA LEU A 33 -0.71 1.32 8.26
C LEU A 33 -1.91 1.94 8.95
N THR A 34 -2.36 1.32 10.03
CA THR A 34 -3.38 1.88 10.92
C THR A 34 -2.88 1.83 12.35
N TYR A 35 -3.22 2.85 13.14
CA TYR A 35 -2.88 2.87 14.55
C TYR A 35 -3.89 2.06 15.35
N ASN A 36 -3.39 1.30 16.33
CA ASN A 36 -4.26 0.69 17.32
C ASN A 36 -4.84 1.83 18.19
N PRO A 37 -6.17 2.04 18.22
CA PRO A 37 -6.77 3.17 18.95
C PRO A 37 -6.42 3.18 20.45
N ALA A 38 -6.23 2.00 21.06
CA ALA A 38 -5.88 1.88 22.48
C ALA A 38 -4.42 2.26 22.79
N LEU A 39 -3.55 2.31 21.78
CA LEU A 39 -2.11 2.56 21.93
C LEU A 39 -1.64 3.79 21.15
N GLU A 40 -2.53 4.44 20.40
CA GLU A 40 -2.16 5.56 19.54
C GLU A 40 -1.55 6.73 20.32
N SER A 41 -2.04 7.00 21.53
CA SER A 41 -1.49 8.04 22.41
C SER A 41 -0.06 7.76 22.88
N LYS A 42 0.41 6.52 22.73
CA LYS A 42 1.79 6.12 23.05
C LYS A 42 2.73 6.31 21.86
N VAL A 43 2.21 6.62 20.67
CA VAL A 43 3.03 6.87 19.49
C VAL A 43 3.42 8.35 19.48
N PRO A 44 4.72 8.69 19.57
CA PRO A 44 5.16 10.08 19.54
C PRO A 44 4.74 10.77 18.23
N GLU A 45 4.35 12.04 18.31
CA GLU A 45 3.88 12.80 17.15
C GLU A 45 4.91 12.83 16.02
N ALA A 46 6.20 12.99 16.37
CA ALA A 46 7.29 12.95 15.40
C ALA A 46 7.34 11.64 14.60
N VAL A 47 6.99 10.51 15.23
CA VAL A 47 6.92 9.21 14.54
C VAL A 47 5.73 9.19 13.59
N LYS A 48 4.56 9.72 14.00
CA LYS A 48 3.38 9.81 13.13
C LYS A 48 3.66 10.67 11.90
N THR A 49 4.28 11.83 12.08
CA THR A 49 4.70 12.71 10.99
C THR A 49 5.64 11.97 10.04
N LYS A 50 6.64 11.24 10.58
CA LYS A 50 7.60 10.52 9.74
C LYS A 50 6.95 9.41 8.94
N ILE A 51 5.99 8.68 9.52
CA ILE A 51 5.23 7.65 8.79
C ILE A 51 4.44 8.26 7.64
N THR A 52 3.78 9.40 7.86
CA THR A 52 3.03 10.12 6.81
C THR A 52 3.94 10.57 5.67
N GLU A 53 5.11 11.14 6.01
CA GLU A 53 6.11 11.56 5.03
C GLU A 53 6.58 10.36 4.19
N LEU A 54 7.05 9.28 4.83
CA LEU A 54 7.55 8.09 4.14
C LEU A 54 6.48 7.41 3.28
N THR A 55 5.23 7.38 3.74
CA THR A 55 4.10 6.88 2.95
C THR A 55 3.91 7.70 1.66
N SER A 56 4.04 9.02 1.75
CA SER A 56 3.99 9.91 0.58
C SER A 56 5.19 9.69 -0.36
N GLU A 57 6.38 9.48 0.19
CA GLU A 57 7.57 9.18 -0.61
C GLU A 57 7.45 7.84 -1.35
N ILE A 58 6.83 6.82 -0.73
CA ILE A 58 6.56 5.53 -1.39
C ILE A 58 5.56 5.71 -2.53
N LYS A 59 4.46 6.43 -2.27
CA LYS A 59 3.41 6.67 -3.28
C LYS A 59 3.90 7.51 -4.47
N SER A 60 4.80 8.46 -4.24
CA SER A 60 5.42 9.25 -5.30
C SER A 60 6.55 8.52 -6.03
N GLY A 61 6.97 7.35 -5.54
CA GLY A 61 8.11 6.60 -6.08
C GLY A 61 9.48 7.19 -5.70
N LYS A 62 9.52 8.24 -4.87
CA LYS A 62 10.75 8.82 -4.32
C LYS A 62 11.47 7.83 -3.39
N LEU A 63 10.71 7.06 -2.61
CA LEU A 63 11.21 6.01 -1.75
C LEU A 63 10.79 4.64 -2.29
N LYS A 64 11.76 3.82 -2.70
CA LYS A 64 11.54 2.44 -3.12
C LYS A 64 11.89 1.49 -1.99
N VAL A 65 10.93 0.64 -1.59
CA VAL A 65 11.06 -0.25 -0.43
C VAL A 65 11.29 -1.71 -0.83
N MET A 66 10.95 -2.09 -2.06
CA MET A 66 11.24 -3.41 -2.63
C MET A 66 11.79 -3.25 -4.06
N ASP A 67 13.01 -3.73 -4.28
CA ASP A 67 13.65 -3.86 -5.60
C ASP A 67 13.65 -5.32 -6.13
N TYR A 68 12.96 -6.23 -5.45
CA TYR A 68 13.02 -7.66 -5.73
C TYR A 68 11.71 -8.18 -6.31
N ILE A 69 11.52 -8.05 -7.64
CA ILE A 69 11.19 -9.13 -8.58
C ILE A 69 11.68 -8.62 -9.95
N LYS A 70 12.73 -9.26 -10.50
CA LYS A 70 13.13 -9.11 -11.92
C LYS A 70 12.24 -10.01 -12.77
#